data_AF-A0A2Z5A9S8-F1
#
_entry.id   AF-A0A2Z5A9S8-F1
#
_cell.length_a   1.000
_cell.length_b   1.000
_cell.length_c   1.000
_cell.angle_alpha   90.00
_cell.angle_beta   90.00
_cell.angle_gamma   90.00
#
_symmetry.space_group_name_H-M   'P 1'
#
loop_
_entity.id
_entity.type
_entity.pdbx_description
1 polymer ?
#
loop_
_entity_poly.entity_id
_entity_poly.type
_entity_poly.pdbx_seq_one_letter_code
_entity_poly.pdbx_strand_id
1 'polypeptide(L)'
;MARQSTATHPDFPFIKIRRLSEEQGGRYTFLIEDYEHTEFYETKEEAIAKSERVLFSKFQDLTVAKGLQAFKENDMHMAVKLAERWGYFRGRKDERELQMENIRIAANALRAMM
;
A
#
# COMPACT_ATOMS: atom_id res chain seq x y z
N MET A 1 -19.88 20.29 -8.90
CA MET A 1 -18.85 19.63 -8.06
C MET A 1 -18.58 18.26 -8.64
N ALA A 2 -17.44 18.07 -9.29
CA ALA A 2 -17.10 16.79 -9.94
C ALA A 2 -17.00 15.69 -8.87
N ARG A 3 -17.70 14.58 -9.08
CA ARG A 3 -17.61 13.38 -8.22
C ARG A 3 -16.20 12.81 -8.40
N GLN A 4 -15.32 13.09 -7.46
CA GLN A 4 -13.96 12.56 -7.50
C GLN A 4 -14.01 11.05 -7.27
N SER A 5 -13.57 10.29 -8.27
CA SER A 5 -13.56 8.84 -8.23
C SER A 5 -12.54 8.35 -7.21
N THR A 6 -13.02 7.74 -6.12
CA THR A 6 -12.20 6.98 -5.19
C THR A 6 -12.22 5.52 -5.63
N ALA A 7 -11.08 4.98 -6.05
CA ALA A 7 -10.95 3.57 -6.35
C ALA A 7 -10.34 2.85 -5.14
N THR A 8 -10.92 1.70 -4.79
CA THR A 8 -10.26 0.76 -3.87
C THR A 8 -9.08 0.14 -4.61
N HIS A 9 -7.91 0.09 -3.97
CA HIS A 9 -6.77 -0.58 -4.60
C HIS A 9 -7.08 -2.08 -4.75
N PRO A 10 -6.96 -2.66 -5.96
CA PRO A 10 -7.37 -4.04 -6.23
C PRO A 10 -6.65 -5.05 -5.32
N ASP A 11 -5.38 -4.76 -5.02
CA ASP A 11 -4.55 -5.59 -4.15
C ASP A 11 -4.59 -5.18 -2.67
N PHE A 12 -5.17 -4.03 -2.34
CA PHE A 12 -5.22 -3.50 -0.98
C PHE A 12 -6.62 -2.98 -0.68
N PRO A 13 -7.57 -3.87 -0.31
CA PRO A 13 -8.99 -3.53 -0.22
C PRO A 13 -9.32 -2.50 0.88
N PHE A 14 -8.38 -2.22 1.77
CA PHE A 14 -8.50 -1.26 2.87
C PHE A 14 -7.89 0.11 2.56
N ILE A 15 -7.36 0.29 1.34
CA ILE A 15 -6.75 1.52 0.88
C ILE A 15 -7.60 2.08 -0.27
N LYS A 16 -8.00 3.35 -0.12
CA LYS A 16 -8.68 4.09 -1.17
C LYS A 16 -7.71 5.08 -1.79
N ILE A 17 -7.68 5.13 -3.11
CA ILE A 17 -6.86 6.07 -3.86
C ILE A 17 -7.77 7.11 -4.51
N ARG A 18 -7.44 8.38 -4.28
CA ARG A 18 -8.12 9.54 -4.84
C ARG A 18 -7.11 10.35 -5.63
N ARG A 19 -7.35 10.53 -6.91
CA ARG A 19 -6.57 11.47 -7.74
C ARG A 19 -7.16 12.88 -7.56
N LEU A 20 -6.33 13.86 -7.19
CA LEU A 20 -6.80 15.23 -6.93
C LEU A 20 -6.70 16.15 -8.15
N SER A 21 -5.91 15.83 -9.18
CA SER A 21 -5.87 16.57 -10.45
C SER A 21 -5.77 15.65 -11.67
N GLU A 22 -6.41 16.05 -12.76
CA GLU A 22 -6.45 15.29 -14.02
C GLU A 22 -5.24 15.58 -14.96
N GLU A 23 -4.42 16.58 -14.64
CA GLU A 23 -3.25 16.98 -15.43
C GLU A 23 -2.10 15.93 -15.39
N GLN A 24 -1.20 15.96 -16.40
CA GLN A 24 0.06 15.23 -16.39
C GLN A 24 0.94 15.75 -15.24
N GLY A 25 1.37 14.87 -14.35
CA GLY A 25 1.85 15.27 -13.03
C GLY A 25 0.67 15.72 -12.15
N GLY A 26 0.42 15.01 -11.06
CA GLY A 26 -0.75 15.28 -10.23
C GLY A 26 -0.54 14.98 -8.76
N ARG A 27 -1.35 15.62 -7.92
CA ARG A 27 -1.45 15.26 -6.50
C ARG A 27 -2.32 14.01 -6.38
N TYR A 28 -1.78 12.98 -5.76
CA TYR A 28 -2.49 11.76 -5.43
C TYR A 28 -2.67 11.71 -3.91
N THR A 29 -3.90 11.40 -3.50
CA THR A 29 -4.27 11.21 -2.11
C THR A 29 -4.56 9.74 -1.86
N PHE A 30 -3.93 9.21 -0.84
CA PHE A 30 -4.12 7.86 -0.35
C PHE A 30 -4.82 7.94 0.99
N LEU A 31 -5.92 7.21 1.11
CA LEU A 31 -6.72 7.10 2.31
C LEU A 31 -6.55 5.70 2.86
N ILE A 32 -6.00 5.64 4.06
CA ILE A 32 -5.78 4.43 4.84
C ILE A 32 -6.56 4.59 6.14
N GLU A 33 -7.77 4.04 6.23
CA GLU A 33 -8.68 4.29 7.35
C GLU A 33 -8.91 5.82 7.56
N ASP A 34 -8.39 6.39 8.64
CA ASP A 34 -8.42 7.83 9.00
C ASP A 34 -7.13 8.59 8.62
N TYR A 35 -6.11 7.89 8.14
CA TYR A 35 -4.87 8.49 7.69
C TYR A 35 -4.99 8.90 6.23
N GLU A 36 -4.68 10.16 5.96
CA GLU A 36 -4.62 10.72 4.61
C GLU A 36 -3.17 11.10 4.28
N HIS A 37 -2.64 10.53 3.20
CA HIS A 37 -1.33 10.91 2.65
C HIS A 37 -1.53 11.55 1.28
N THR A 38 -0.98 12.74 1.06
CA THR A 38 -1.03 13.40 -0.24
C THR A 38 0.37 13.74 -0.72
N GLU A 39 0.70 13.32 -1.94
CA GLU A 39 2.01 13.55 -2.54
C GLU A 39 1.88 13.79 -4.05
N PHE A 40 2.89 14.44 -4.64
CA PHE A 40 2.95 14.72 -6.06
C PHE A 40 3.73 13.62 -6.77
N TYR A 41 3.23 13.15 -7.91
CA TYR A 41 3.90 12.17 -8.76
C TYR A 41 3.81 12.60 -10.22
N GLU A 42 4.82 12.28 -11.01
CA GLU A 42 4.91 12.67 -12.43
C GLU A 42 3.95 11.87 -13.30
N THR A 43 3.75 10.60 -12.96
CA THR A 43 2.84 9.69 -13.67
C THR A 43 1.89 8.95 -12.73
N LYS A 44 0.80 8.40 -13.29
CA LYS A 44 -0.14 7.56 -12.54
C LYS A 44 0.52 6.25 -12.13
N GLU A 45 1.34 5.68 -12.99
CA GLU A 45 2.06 4.43 -12.77
C GLU A 45 3.11 4.60 -11.67
N GLU A 46 3.83 5.72 -11.66
CA GLU A 46 4.74 6.10 -10.58
C GLU A 46 3.98 6.34 -9.27
N ALA A 47 2.85 7.05 -9.32
CA ALA A 47 1.99 7.25 -8.16
C ALA A 47 1.57 5.91 -7.56
N ILE A 48 1.14 4.95 -8.37
CA ILE A 48 0.78 3.61 -7.91
C ILE A 48 2.00 2.93 -7.29
N ALA A 49 3.11 2.81 -8.01
CA ALA A 49 4.29 2.08 -7.53
C ALA A 49 4.92 2.68 -6.25
N LYS A 50 5.07 4.00 -6.18
CA LYS A 50 5.57 4.68 -4.98
C LYS A 50 4.55 4.65 -3.85
N SER A 51 3.26 4.75 -4.18
CA SER A 51 2.23 4.61 -3.16
C SER A 51 2.30 3.26 -2.49
N GLU A 52 2.42 2.14 -3.21
CA GLU A 52 2.47 0.83 -2.56
C GLU A 52 3.55 0.77 -1.47
N ARG A 53 4.72 1.35 -1.72
CA ARG A 53 5.83 1.40 -0.75
C ARG A 53 5.51 2.32 0.44
N VAL A 54 5.02 3.53 0.18
CA VAL A 54 4.65 4.49 1.23
C VAL A 54 3.47 3.97 2.06
N LEU A 55 2.45 3.44 1.38
CA LEU A 55 1.27 2.78 1.92
C LEU A 55 1.67 1.60 2.79
N PHE A 56 2.60 0.74 2.35
CA PHE A 56 3.05 -0.39 3.16
C PHE A 56 3.66 0.08 4.48
N SER A 57 4.61 1.02 4.42
CA SER A 57 5.28 1.56 5.62
C SER A 57 4.28 2.24 6.55
N LYS A 58 3.39 3.08 6.01
CA LYS A 58 2.42 3.82 6.82
C LYS A 58 1.32 2.91 7.37
N PHE A 59 0.86 1.94 6.59
CA PHE A 59 -0.11 0.95 7.04
C PHE A 59 0.46 0.10 8.17
N GLN A 60 1.72 -0.32 8.08
CA GLN A 60 2.43 -1.01 9.16
C GLN A 60 2.39 -0.18 10.44
N ASP A 61 2.87 1.05 10.37
CA ASP A 61 2.95 1.94 11.54
C ASP A 61 1.56 2.17 12.17
N LEU A 62 0.54 2.40 11.33
CA LEU A 62 -0.84 2.62 11.76
C LEU A 62 -1.48 1.38 12.38
N THR A 63 -1.35 0.21 11.73
CA THR A 63 -1.94 -1.04 12.23
C THR A 63 -1.28 -1.50 13.51
N VAL A 64 0.03 -1.33 13.65
CA VAL A 64 0.75 -1.62 14.89
C VAL A 64 0.35 -0.65 15.99
N ALA A 65 0.39 0.66 15.73
CA ALA A 65 0.06 1.67 16.73
C ALA A 65 -1.40 1.55 17.22
N LYS A 66 -2.35 1.41 16.29
CA LYS A 66 -3.77 1.24 16.63
C LYS A 66 -4.08 -0.11 17.23
N GLY A 67 -3.40 -1.17 16.79
CA GLY A 67 -3.54 -2.49 17.38
C GLY A 67 -3.10 -2.48 18.84
N LEU A 68 -1.95 -1.87 19.14
CA LEU A 68 -1.47 -1.68 20.51
C LEU A 68 -2.40 -0.80 21.34
N GLN A 69 -2.98 0.25 20.77
CA GLN A 69 -3.96 1.08 21.46
C GLN A 69 -5.25 0.30 21.76
N ALA A 70 -5.80 -0.44 20.81
CA ALA A 70 -6.96 -1.30 21.00
C ALA A 70 -6.73 -2.35 22.09
N PHE A 71 -5.54 -2.95 22.15
CA PHE A 71 -5.15 -3.84 23.25
C PHE A 71 -5.17 -3.14 24.61
N LYS A 72 -4.66 -1.90 24.71
CA LYS A 72 -4.69 -1.11 25.95
C LYS A 72 -6.11 -0.74 26.38
N GLU A 73 -7.01 -0.52 25.41
CA GLU A 73 -8.42 -0.20 25.62
C GLU A 73 -9.28 -1.47 25.81
N ASN A 74 -8.67 -2.66 25.84
CA ASN A 74 -9.35 -3.96 25.95
C ASN A 74 -10.32 -4.27 24.78
N ASP A 75 -10.18 -3.58 23.65
CA ASP A 75 -10.90 -3.87 22.40
C ASP A 75 -10.15 -4.95 21.61
N MET A 76 -10.33 -6.20 22.07
CA MET A 76 -9.70 -7.37 21.46
C MET A 76 -10.19 -7.61 20.02
N HIS A 77 -11.42 -7.22 19.69
CA HIS A 77 -11.95 -7.38 18.35
C HIS A 77 -11.20 -6.48 17.35
N MET A 78 -10.99 -5.21 17.70
CA MET A 78 -10.23 -4.28 16.88
C MET A 78 -8.76 -4.69 16.78
N ALA A 79 -8.15 -5.14 17.89
CA ALA A 79 -6.77 -5.60 17.90
C ALA A 79 -6.55 -6.80 16.95
N VAL A 80 -7.43 -7.80 16.98
CA VAL A 80 -7.38 -8.97 16.07
C VAL A 80 -7.57 -8.53 14.62
N LYS A 81 -8.59 -7.70 14.34
CA LYS A 81 -8.86 -7.21 12.98
C LYS A 81 -7.67 -6.46 12.37
N LEU A 82 -6.96 -5.66 13.16
CA LEU A 82 -5.76 -4.95 12.71
C LEU A 82 -4.58 -5.91 12.49
N ALA A 83 -4.41 -6.93 13.34
CA ALA A 83 -3.40 -7.97 13.17
C ALA A 83 -3.64 -8.83 11.91
N GLU A 84 -4.88 -9.21 11.62
CA GLU A 84 -5.25 -9.97 10.41
C GLU A 84 -4.95 -9.17 9.14
N ARG A 85 -5.31 -7.89 9.14
CA ARG A 85 -5.04 -6.99 8.02
C ARG A 85 -3.54 -6.76 7.80
N TRP A 86 -2.78 -6.64 8.89
CA TRP A 86 -1.32 -6.59 8.82
C TRP A 86 -0.73 -7.89 8.28
N GLY A 87 -1.24 -9.05 8.71
CA GLY A 87 -0.83 -10.36 8.21
C GLY A 87 -1.06 -10.51 6.70
N TYR A 88 -2.23 -10.08 6.20
CA TYR A 88 -2.53 -10.03 4.77
C TYR A 88 -1.52 -9.17 4.01
N PHE A 89 -1.21 -7.97 4.52
CA PHE A 89 -0.24 -7.06 3.92
C PHE A 89 1.17 -7.65 3.87
N ARG A 90 1.62 -8.24 4.99
CA ARG A 90 2.94 -8.87 5.09
C ARG A 90 3.08 -10.03 4.09
N GLY A 91 2.09 -10.91 3.99
CA GLY A 91 2.13 -12.03 3.03
C GLY A 91 2.31 -11.57 1.59
N ARG A 92 1.63 -10.51 1.18
CA ARG A 92 1.76 -9.91 -0.16
C ARG A 92 3.16 -9.32 -0.43
N LYS A 93 3.78 -8.73 0.59
CA LYS A 93 5.16 -8.24 0.48
C LYS A 93 6.14 -9.39 0.31
N ASP A 94 6.02 -10.41 1.15
CA ASP A 94 6.90 -11.58 1.13
C ASP A 94 6.80 -12.32 -0.24
N GLU A 95 5.59 -12.47 -0.79
CA GLU A 95 5.36 -13.02 -2.15
C GLU A 95 6.05 -12.20 -3.24
N ARG A 96 5.97 -10.86 -3.18
CA ARG A 96 6.56 -9.97 -4.18
C ARG A 96 8.09 -9.97 -4.11
N GLU A 97 8.66 -9.96 -2.91
CA GLU A 97 10.12 -10.06 -2.73
C GLU A 97 10.64 -11.36 -3.34
N LEU A 98 9.92 -12.46 -3.13
CA LEU A 98 10.24 -13.76 -3.74
C LEU A 98 10.13 -13.74 -5.27
N GLN A 99 9.09 -13.11 -5.83
CA GLN A 99 8.95 -12.95 -7.28
C GLN A 99 10.08 -12.11 -7.89
N MET A 100 10.45 -11.00 -7.24
CA MET A 100 11.55 -10.14 -7.70
C MET A 100 12.89 -10.85 -7.68
N GLU A 101 13.15 -11.67 -6.65
CA GLU A 101 14.36 -12.48 -6.59
C GLU A 101 14.38 -13.54 -7.71
N ASN A 102 13.25 -14.21 -7.96
CA ASN A 102 13.14 -15.16 -9.07
C ASN A 102 13.37 -14.49 -10.44
N ILE A 103 12.83 -13.30 -10.66
CA ILE A 103 13.07 -12.50 -11.88
C ILE A 103 14.55 -12.14 -11.99
N ARG A 104 15.19 -11.73 -10.89
CA ARG A 104 16.62 -11.39 -10.86
C ARG A 104 17.49 -12.61 -11.20
N ILE A 105 17.18 -13.77 -10.64
CA ILE A 105 17.85 -15.04 -10.94
C ILE A 105 17.69 -15.36 -12.44
N ALA A 106 16.47 -15.28 -12.97
CA ALA A 106 16.20 -15.53 -14.38
C ALA A 106 16.93 -14.55 -15.31
N ALA A 107 16.96 -13.26 -14.97
CA ALA A 107 17.67 -12.23 -15.73
C ALA A 107 19.19 -12.46 -15.74
N ASN A 108 19.77 -12.88 -14.60
CA ASN A 108 21.18 -13.23 -14.50
C ASN A 108 21.51 -14.49 -15.32
N ALA A 109 20.64 -15.51 -15.28
CA ALA A 109 20.81 -16.71 -16.08
C ALA A 109 20.78 -16.41 -17.59
N LEU A 110 19.86 -15.56 -18.05
CA LEU A 110 19.80 -15.11 -19.44
C LEU A 110 21.05 -14.33 -19.86
N ARG A 111 21.59 -13.47 -18.98
CA ARG A 111 22.84 -12.76 -19.25
C ARG A 111 24.07 -13.68 -19.32
N ALA A 112 24.07 -14.78 -18.57
CA ALA A 112 25.17 -15.75 -18.61
C ALA A 112 25.14 -16.64 -19.87
N MET A 113 24.02 -16.65 -20.60
CA MET A 113 23.84 -17.39 -21.86
C MET A 113 24.11 -16.55 -23.11
N MET A 114 24.30 -15.23 -22.97
CA MET A 114 24.74 -14.31 -24.03
C MET A 114 26.23 -14.05 -23.92
#